data_AF-A0A7J8Y3W9-F1
#
_entry.id   AF-A0A7J8Y3W9-F1
#
_cell.length_a   1.000
_cell.length_b   1.000
_cell.length_c   1.000
_cell.angle_alpha   90.00
_cell.angle_beta   90.00
_cell.angle_gamma   90.00
#
_symmetry.space_group_name_H-M   'P 1'
#
loop_
_entity.id
_entity.type
_entity.pdbx_description
1 polymer ?
#
loop_
_entity_poly.entity_id
_entity_poly.type
_entity_poly.pdbx_seq_one_letter_code
_entity_poly.pdbx_strand_id
1 'polypeptide(L)'
;MLVFFKELVFLNGCFFSFVIDAGLVTGADALLFRSAFKDVIFCKNSTFNIDRPEAILHDELVQQESILVRFKICCPNVQEGTSVYVIGSSTKLGNWKVQDGLKLHYTGEYIWEAYCEMPWRGCGVAVPMFSVRSEDDIGVGEFLDLKLLVDWAVESGFHLVQLLPINDTSVHRMWWDSYPYSSLSVFALHPLYLRLQALSKNLPEDVKSEIRNAKERLDGKVDSPIF
;
A
#
# COMPACT_ATOMS: atom_id res chain seq x y z
N MET A 1 -1.02 -0.56 9.05
CA MET A 1 -0.42 -0.26 10.36
C MET A 1 0.65 -1.33 10.64
N LEU A 2 1.93 -0.89 10.65
CA LEU A 2 3.20 -1.61 10.89
C LEU A 2 3.32 -3.09 10.50
N VAL A 3 4.29 -3.43 9.64
CA VAL A 3 5.38 -4.33 10.05
C VAL A 3 6.69 -3.93 9.36
N PHE A 4 7.29 -2.81 9.76
CA PHE A 4 8.74 -2.81 9.84
C PHE A 4 9.08 -3.48 11.17
N PHE A 5 9.36 -4.79 11.18
CA PHE A 5 10.20 -5.32 12.24
C PHE A 5 11.64 -4.91 11.92
N LYS A 6 11.95 -3.66 12.24
CA LYS A 6 13.29 -3.33 12.75
C LYS A 6 13.24 -3.47 14.27
N GLU A 7 12.67 -4.57 14.78
CA GLU A 7 12.95 -4.94 16.16
C GLU A 7 14.34 -5.53 16.18
N LEU A 8 15.20 -4.78 16.83
CA LEU A 8 16.48 -5.23 17.28
C LEU A 8 16.20 -6.19 18.45
N VAL A 9 15.87 -7.44 18.16
CA VAL A 9 15.57 -8.43 19.20
C VAL A 9 16.88 -8.75 19.93
N PHE A 10 17.03 -8.25 21.16
CA PHE A 10 18.17 -8.53 22.01
C PHE A 10 17.97 -9.90 22.68
N LEU A 11 18.57 -10.96 22.15
CA LEU A 11 18.67 -12.25 22.82
C LEU A 11 20.13 -12.52 23.19
N ASN A 12 20.39 -12.71 24.49
CA ASN A 12 21.72 -13.05 25.03
C ASN A 12 22.87 -12.15 24.58
N GLY A 13 22.65 -10.83 24.48
CA GLY A 13 23.70 -9.86 24.19
C GLY A 13 24.15 -9.79 22.73
N CYS A 14 23.44 -10.41 21.79
CA CYS A 14 23.77 -10.39 20.37
C CYS A 14 22.84 -9.44 19.59
N PHE A 15 23.42 -8.64 18.68
CA PHE A 15 22.68 -7.81 17.74
C PHE A 15 22.21 -8.67 16.56
N PHE A 16 20.93 -8.58 16.23
CA PHE A 16 20.35 -9.26 15.07
C PHE A 16 19.84 -8.22 14.07
N SER A 17 20.24 -8.37 12.80
CA SER A 17 19.70 -7.57 11.70
C SER A 17 18.74 -8.44 10.90
N PHE A 18 17.48 -8.00 10.82
CA PHE A 18 16.41 -8.68 10.10
C PHE A 18 16.19 -8.00 8.75
N VAL A 19 16.19 -8.78 7.67
CA VAL A 19 15.71 -8.34 6.35
C VAL A 19 14.66 -9.35 5.89
N ILE A 20 13.42 -8.89 5.77
CA ILE A 20 12.33 -9.67 5.17
C ILE A 20 12.16 -9.13 3.75
N ASP A 21 12.43 -9.98 2.76
CA ASP A 21 12.23 -9.65 1.35
C ASP A 21 11.04 -10.44 0.83
N ALA A 22 9.97 -9.74 0.45
CA ALA A 22 8.72 -10.33 0.00
C ALA A 22 8.54 -9.97 -1.48
N GLY A 23 8.88 -10.92 -2.36
CA GLY A 23 8.68 -10.78 -3.80
C GLY A 23 7.39 -11.49 -4.24
N LEU A 24 6.58 -10.83 -5.08
CA LEU A 24 5.63 -11.57 -5.92
C LEU A 24 6.44 -12.32 -6.98
N VAL A 25 6.41 -13.64 -6.95
CA VAL A 25 6.95 -14.44 -8.06
C VAL A 25 5.85 -14.55 -9.12
N THR A 26 5.74 -13.54 -9.98
CA THR A 26 5.01 -13.63 -11.25
C THR A 26 6.04 -13.61 -12.37
N GLY A 27 5.88 -14.52 -13.34
CA GLY A 27 6.87 -14.82 -14.38
C GLY A 27 7.12 -13.73 -15.44
N ALA A 28 7.06 -12.44 -15.09
CA ALA A 28 7.16 -11.33 -16.05
C ALA A 28 8.03 -10.13 -15.62
N ASP A 29 8.80 -10.20 -14.53
CA ASP A 29 9.62 -9.04 -14.09
C ASP A 29 11.12 -9.22 -14.35
N ALA A 30 11.52 -9.07 -15.61
CA ALA A 30 12.90 -8.77 -16.00
C ALA A 30 13.12 -7.27 -16.29
N LEU A 31 12.19 -6.38 -15.91
CA LEU A 31 12.19 -4.98 -16.37
C LEU A 31 12.28 -3.89 -15.30
N LEU A 32 12.51 -4.22 -14.03
CA LEU A 32 12.65 -3.21 -12.95
C LEU A 32 14.03 -3.13 -12.29
N PHE A 33 15.08 -3.68 -12.92
CA PHE A 33 16.47 -3.46 -12.50
C PHE A 33 17.22 -2.53 -13.45
N ARG A 34 16.70 -1.32 -13.66
CA ARG A 34 17.51 -0.18 -14.16
C ARG A 34 17.15 1.07 -13.38
N SER A 35 17.97 1.38 -12.38
CA SER A 35 18.03 2.72 -11.80
C SER A 35 19.47 3.09 -11.55
N ALA A 36 19.84 4.28 -12.03
CA ALA A 36 21.17 4.89 -12.07
C ALA A 36 21.73 5.28 -10.68
N PHE A 37 21.30 4.61 -9.61
CA PHE A 37 21.77 4.83 -8.24
C PHE A 37 22.82 3.82 -7.77
N LYS A 38 23.06 2.73 -8.53
CA LYS A 38 24.03 1.69 -8.17
C LYS A 38 25.48 2.12 -8.41
N ASP A 39 25.72 2.94 -9.43
CA ASP A 39 27.08 3.27 -9.89
C ASP A 39 27.77 4.37 -9.09
N VAL A 40 27.03 5.14 -8.28
CA VAL A 40 27.58 6.25 -7.49
C VAL A 40 28.08 5.80 -6.11
N ILE A 41 27.57 4.68 -5.57
CA ILE A 41 27.85 4.28 -4.18
C ILE A 41 28.90 3.15 -4.09
N PHE A 42 29.01 2.28 -5.11
CA PHE A 42 29.89 1.12 -5.04
C PHE A 42 30.86 1.07 -6.22
N CYS A 43 31.95 1.82 -6.14
CA CYS A 43 33.14 1.56 -6.95
C CYS A 43 33.74 0.20 -6.56
N LYS A 44 33.26 -0.91 -7.17
CA LYS A 44 34.05 -2.13 -7.41
C LYS A 44 33.31 -3.13 -8.31
N ASN A 45 34.03 -3.54 -9.35
CA ASN A 45 33.68 -4.59 -10.29
C ASN A 45 33.77 -5.97 -9.62
N SER A 46 32.68 -6.74 -9.65
CA SER A 46 32.77 -8.20 -9.73
C SER A 46 31.49 -8.76 -10.33
N THR A 47 31.61 -9.27 -11.55
CA THR A 47 30.63 -10.14 -12.20
C THR A 47 30.50 -11.44 -11.41
N PHE A 48 29.34 -11.70 -10.82
CA PHE A 48 28.99 -13.03 -10.32
C PHE A 48 27.88 -13.60 -11.18
N ASN A 49 28.20 -14.65 -11.93
CA ASN A 49 27.23 -15.58 -12.50
C ASN A 49 26.56 -16.31 -11.33
N ILE A 50 25.24 -16.24 -11.27
CA ILE A 50 24.43 -17.07 -10.37
C ILE A 50 23.80 -18.14 -11.26
N ASP A 51 24.31 -19.37 -11.13
CA ASP A 51 23.67 -20.55 -11.68
C ASP A 51 22.34 -20.79 -10.94
N ARG A 52 21.24 -20.82 -11.71
CA ARG A 52 19.92 -21.24 -11.23
C ARG A 52 19.94 -22.76 -11.04
N PRO A 53 19.49 -23.31 -9.91
CA PRO A 53 19.00 -24.68 -9.90
C PRO A 53 17.70 -24.72 -10.71
N GLU A 54 17.65 -25.54 -11.75
CA GLU A 54 16.45 -25.81 -12.54
C GLU A 54 15.34 -26.36 -11.63
N ALA A 55 14.33 -25.54 -11.37
CA ALA A 55 13.14 -25.95 -10.66
C ALA A 55 12.29 -26.82 -11.60
N ILE A 56 12.04 -28.04 -11.14
CA ILE A 56 11.15 -29.03 -11.74
C ILE A 56 9.75 -28.41 -11.87
N LEU A 57 9.29 -28.28 -13.10
CA LEU A 57 7.93 -27.86 -13.43
C LEU A 57 6.95 -28.97 -13.00
N HIS A 58 6.25 -28.74 -11.89
CA HIS A 58 4.95 -29.36 -11.65
C HIS A 58 3.88 -28.32 -11.91
N ASP A 59 3.24 -28.49 -13.07
CA ASP A 59 2.11 -27.73 -13.58
C ASP A 59 0.82 -28.26 -12.95
N GLU A 60 0.45 -27.79 -11.76
CA GLU A 60 -0.87 -28.06 -11.17
C GLU A 60 -1.41 -26.86 -10.39
N LEU A 61 -2.48 -26.27 -10.95
CA LEU A 61 -3.50 -25.43 -10.30
C LEU A 61 -3.04 -24.07 -9.75
N VAL A 62 -3.47 -23.03 -10.46
CA VAL A 62 -3.46 -21.61 -10.08
C VAL A 62 -3.89 -21.40 -8.62
N GLN A 63 -2.93 -21.27 -7.70
CA GLN A 63 -3.10 -20.58 -6.41
C GLN A 63 -2.51 -19.17 -6.55
N GLN A 64 -3.33 -18.24 -7.05
CA GLN A 64 -2.87 -16.92 -7.53
C GLN A 64 -2.68 -15.85 -6.43
N GLU A 65 -2.71 -16.21 -5.14
CA GLU A 65 -2.69 -15.23 -4.02
C GLU A 65 -1.61 -15.50 -2.94
N SER A 66 -0.60 -16.31 -3.25
CA SER A 66 0.56 -16.49 -2.37
C SER A 66 1.75 -15.65 -2.83
N ILE A 67 2.48 -15.10 -1.86
CA ILE A 67 3.78 -14.44 -2.06
C ILE A 67 4.87 -15.32 -1.47
N LEU A 68 6.02 -15.39 -2.13
CA LEU A 68 7.17 -16.07 -1.58
C LEU A 68 7.96 -15.09 -0.72
N VAL A 69 7.98 -15.34 0.59
CA VAL A 69 8.71 -14.51 1.55
C VAL A 69 10.04 -15.16 1.86
N ARG A 70 11.13 -14.41 1.63
CA ARG A 70 12.47 -14.79 2.04
C ARG A 70 12.77 -14.15 3.38
N PHE A 71 12.97 -14.98 4.39
CA PHE A 71 13.52 -14.56 5.67
C PHE A 71 15.03 -14.63 5.59
N LYS A 72 15.71 -13.51 5.81
CA LYS A 72 17.17 -13.42 5.85
C LYS A 72 17.60 -12.77 7.15
N ILE A 73 18.42 -13.48 7.92
CA ILE A 73 18.94 -12.98 9.20
C ILE A 73 20.46 -13.15 9.23
N CYS A 74 21.16 -12.10 9.64
CA CYS A 74 22.60 -12.18 9.92
C CYS A 74 22.82 -12.38 11.42
N CYS A 75 23.42 -13.51 11.80
CA CYS A 75 23.64 -13.93 13.17
C CYS A 75 25.09 -14.45 13.35
N PRO A 76 26.08 -13.56 13.57
CA PRO A 76 27.49 -13.95 13.62
C PRO A 76 27.90 -14.75 14.86
N ASN A 77 27.12 -14.66 15.94
CA ASN A 77 27.44 -15.22 17.24
C ASN A 77 26.65 -16.51 17.55
N VAL A 78 26.10 -17.19 16.53
CA VAL A 78 25.37 -18.43 16.73
C VAL A 78 26.36 -19.58 16.93
N GLN A 79 26.28 -20.25 18.07
CA GLN A 79 27.16 -21.37 18.40
C GLN A 79 26.87 -22.58 17.52
N GLU A 80 27.90 -23.37 17.26
CA GLU A 80 27.81 -24.61 16.50
C GLU A 80 26.81 -25.58 17.15
N GLY A 81 25.93 -26.18 16.35
CA GLY A 81 24.82 -27.02 16.82
C GLY A 81 23.52 -26.26 17.16
N THR A 82 23.54 -24.93 17.17
CA THR A 82 22.32 -24.14 17.37
C THR A 82 21.52 -24.04 16.07
N SER A 83 20.19 -24.17 16.17
CA SER A 83 19.27 -23.97 15.05
C SER A 83 18.48 -22.69 15.22
N VAL A 84 18.30 -21.94 14.12
CA VAL A 84 17.52 -20.70 14.11
C VAL A 84 16.16 -20.97 13.46
N TYR A 85 15.10 -20.45 14.06
CA TYR A 85 13.73 -20.63 13.59
C TYR A 85 13.02 -19.29 13.49
N VAL A 86 12.11 -19.17 12.51
CA VAL A 86 11.13 -18.08 12.42
C VAL A 86 9.77 -18.62 12.87
N ILE A 87 9.16 -17.95 13.83
CA ILE A 87 7.82 -18.27 14.33
C ILE A 87 6.86 -17.11 14.10
N GLY A 88 5.57 -17.39 13.95
CA GLY A 88 4.55 -16.38 13.72
C GLY A 88 3.15 -16.95 13.78
N SER A 89 2.16 -16.10 13.52
CA SER A 89 0.73 -16.45 13.58
C SER A 89 0.23 -17.30 12.42
N SER A 90 1.04 -17.54 11.39
CA SER A 90 0.66 -18.38 10.27
C SER A 90 0.97 -19.86 10.58
N THR A 91 0.21 -20.76 9.94
CA THR A 91 0.43 -22.21 10.08
C THR A 91 1.81 -22.62 9.59
N LYS A 92 2.32 -22.00 8.52
CA LYS A 92 3.68 -22.22 7.99
C LYS A 92 4.80 -21.67 8.87
N LEU A 93 4.47 -20.82 9.87
CA LEU A 93 5.39 -20.32 10.90
C LEU A 93 5.03 -20.87 12.30
N GLY A 94 4.25 -21.95 12.37
CA GLY A 94 4.02 -22.69 13.61
C GLY A 94 3.01 -22.11 14.59
N ASN A 95 2.21 -21.10 14.23
CA ASN A 95 1.23 -20.47 15.14
C ASN A 95 1.82 -20.11 16.53
N TRP A 96 2.99 -19.50 16.53
CA TRP A 96 3.77 -19.14 17.72
C TRP A 96 4.32 -20.32 18.55
N LYS A 97 4.30 -21.54 18.01
CA LYS A 97 4.90 -22.72 18.63
C LYS A 97 6.27 -23.00 18.03
N VAL A 98 7.30 -23.09 18.88
CA VAL A 98 8.69 -23.27 18.45
C VAL A 98 8.90 -24.58 17.70
N GLN A 99 8.23 -25.66 18.11
CA GLN A 99 8.35 -26.98 17.47
C GLN A 99 7.85 -27.01 16.02
N ASP A 100 6.95 -26.09 15.67
CA ASP A 100 6.33 -26.00 14.35
C ASP A 100 6.90 -24.80 13.55
N GLY A 101 7.97 -24.17 14.07
CA GLY A 101 8.59 -23.00 13.46
C GLY A 101 9.34 -23.32 12.16
N LEU A 102 9.49 -22.30 11.31
CA LEU A 102 10.25 -22.42 10.07
C LEU A 102 11.75 -22.40 10.36
N LYS A 103 12.43 -23.53 10.16
CA LYS A 103 13.88 -23.64 10.35
C LYS A 103 14.64 -22.88 9.26
N LEU A 104 15.59 -22.05 9.66
CA LEU A 104 16.51 -21.36 8.74
C LEU A 104 17.73 -22.23 8.45
N HIS A 105 18.25 -22.10 7.24
CA HIS A 105 19.47 -22.76 6.77
C HIS A 105 20.63 -21.77 6.74
N TYR A 106 21.79 -22.18 7.27
CA TYR A 106 23.00 -21.39 7.17
C TYR A 106 23.51 -21.39 5.73
N THR A 107 23.74 -20.20 5.16
CA THR A 107 24.17 -20.03 3.77
C THR A 107 25.61 -19.51 3.64
N GLY A 108 26.31 -19.32 4.77
CA GLY A 108 27.64 -18.72 4.82
C GLY A 108 27.62 -17.27 5.29
N GLU A 109 28.80 -16.71 5.56
CA GLU A 109 28.97 -15.29 5.96
C GLU A 109 28.05 -14.83 7.11
N TYR A 110 27.78 -15.70 8.08
CA TYR A 110 26.89 -15.43 9.21
C TYR A 110 25.39 -15.30 8.83
N ILE A 111 25.00 -15.68 7.61
CA ILE A 111 23.64 -15.52 7.09
C ILE A 111 22.84 -16.81 7.22
N TRP A 112 21.60 -16.69 7.70
CA TRP A 112 20.61 -17.74 7.83
C TRP A 112 19.37 -17.38 7.00
N GLU A 113 18.89 -18.30 6.17
CA GLU A 113 17.80 -18.05 5.23
C GLU A 113 16.77 -19.18 5.17
N ALA A 114 15.51 -18.81 4.90
CA ALA A 114 14.48 -19.73 4.46
C ALA A 114 13.44 -19.01 3.60
N TYR A 115 12.72 -19.79 2.81
CA TYR A 115 11.62 -19.34 1.98
C TYR A 115 10.31 -19.90 2.52
N CYS A 116 9.28 -19.07 2.54
CA CYS A 116 7.95 -19.46 2.97
C CYS A 116 6.92 -18.77 2.09
N GLU A 117 6.10 -19.56 1.42
CA GLU A 117 4.94 -19.05 0.71
C GLU A 117 3.87 -18.61 1.70
N MET A 118 3.53 -17.34 1.75
CA MET A 118 2.50 -16.82 2.64
C MET A 118 1.36 -16.20 1.82
N PRO A 119 0.11 -16.17 2.34
CA PRO A 119 -0.96 -15.45 1.67
C PRO A 119 -0.60 -13.96 1.59
N TRP A 120 -0.90 -13.33 0.46
CA TRP A 120 -0.74 -11.88 0.31
C TRP A 120 -1.64 -11.13 1.32
N ARG A 121 -1.10 -10.07 1.93
CA ARG A 121 -1.85 -9.22 2.86
C ARG A 121 -1.70 -7.76 2.43
N GLY A 122 -2.82 -7.16 2.04
CA GLY A 122 -2.94 -5.73 1.78
C GLY A 122 -3.54 -4.97 2.96
N CYS A 123 -3.40 -3.65 2.91
CA CYS A 123 -4.14 -2.72 3.77
C CYS A 123 -4.78 -1.67 2.86
N GLY A 124 -5.94 -1.16 3.24
CA GLY A 124 -6.64 -0.14 2.47
C GLY A 124 -7.31 0.89 3.36
N VAL A 125 -7.83 1.93 2.72
CA VAL A 125 -8.58 3.01 3.35
C VAL A 125 -9.99 3.06 2.76
N ALA A 126 -10.99 3.25 3.63
CA ALA A 126 -12.36 3.51 3.21
C ALA A 126 -12.71 4.96 3.53
N VAL A 127 -13.10 5.74 2.53
CA VAL A 127 -13.33 7.18 2.68
C VAL A 127 -14.57 7.64 1.90
N PRO A 128 -15.46 8.47 2.49
CA PRO A 128 -16.50 9.16 1.73
C PRO A 128 -15.91 10.24 0.84
N MET A 129 -16.32 10.28 -0.44
CA MET A 129 -15.84 11.29 -1.39
C MET A 129 -16.05 12.72 -0.87
N PHE A 130 -17.23 13.01 -0.32
CA PHE A 130 -17.54 14.34 0.21
C PHE A 130 -16.62 14.82 1.34
N SER A 131 -15.86 13.92 1.99
CA SER A 131 -14.95 14.27 3.10
C SER A 131 -13.51 14.54 2.66
N VAL A 132 -13.14 14.18 1.43
CA VAL A 132 -11.81 14.46 0.90
C VAL A 132 -11.65 15.97 0.76
N ARG A 133 -10.50 16.51 1.17
CA ARG A 133 -10.17 17.93 1.04
C ARG A 133 -8.87 18.06 0.27
N SER A 134 -8.79 19.07 -0.59
CA SER A 134 -7.56 19.51 -1.25
C SER A 134 -7.48 21.03 -1.26
N GLU A 135 -6.35 21.55 -1.70
CA GLU A 135 -6.19 23.00 -1.84
C GLU A 135 -7.05 23.57 -2.98
N ASP A 136 -7.55 22.76 -3.92
CA ASP A 136 -8.23 23.23 -5.13
C ASP A 136 -9.75 23.08 -5.11
N ASP A 137 -10.28 22.30 -4.16
CA ASP A 137 -11.70 22.00 -4.09
C ASP A 137 -12.57 23.22 -3.70
N ILE A 138 -13.90 23.05 -3.73
CA ILE A 138 -14.88 24.10 -3.40
C ILE A 138 -15.78 23.63 -2.23
N GLY A 139 -15.19 23.34 -1.07
CA GLY A 139 -15.92 23.02 0.16
C GLY A 139 -16.39 21.57 0.29
N VAL A 140 -16.20 20.75 -0.75
CA VAL A 140 -16.44 19.30 -0.76
C VAL A 140 -15.40 18.62 -1.63
N GLY A 141 -15.06 17.35 -1.35
CA GLY A 141 -14.11 16.60 -2.19
C GLY A 141 -14.67 16.33 -3.59
N GLU A 142 -13.81 16.42 -4.61
CA GLU A 142 -14.13 16.24 -6.03
C GLU A 142 -13.37 15.06 -6.66
N PHE A 143 -13.79 14.58 -7.84
CA PHE A 143 -13.15 13.44 -8.52
C PHE A 143 -11.67 13.63 -8.81
N LEU A 144 -11.20 14.86 -9.02
CA LEU A 144 -9.78 15.12 -9.25
C LEU A 144 -8.94 15.01 -7.96
N ASP A 145 -9.55 15.12 -6.78
CA ASP A 145 -8.88 14.91 -5.49
C ASP A 145 -8.58 13.43 -5.23
N LEU A 146 -9.27 12.52 -5.92
CA LEU A 146 -8.95 11.09 -5.85
C LEU A 146 -7.53 10.78 -6.31
N LYS A 147 -6.95 11.61 -7.20
CA LYS A 147 -5.54 11.45 -7.59
C LYS A 147 -4.61 11.68 -6.41
N LEU A 148 -4.82 12.77 -5.68
CA LEU A 148 -4.05 13.10 -4.48
C LEU A 148 -4.25 12.03 -3.39
N LEU A 149 -5.48 11.53 -3.23
CA LEU A 149 -5.79 10.45 -2.31
C LEU A 149 -5.05 9.15 -2.67
N VAL A 150 -4.97 8.81 -3.97
CA VAL A 150 -4.25 7.63 -4.45
C VAL A 150 -2.75 7.80 -4.27
N ASP A 151 -2.18 8.96 -4.61
CA ASP A 151 -0.77 9.25 -4.42
C ASP A 151 -0.39 9.10 -2.93
N TRP A 152 -1.19 9.69 -2.04
CA TRP A 152 -1.04 9.52 -0.59
C TRP A 152 -1.20 8.06 -0.14
N ALA A 153 -2.15 7.33 -0.72
CA ALA A 153 -2.38 5.93 -0.36
C ALA A 153 -1.19 5.04 -0.74
N VAL A 154 -0.60 5.26 -1.92
CA VAL A 154 0.60 4.57 -2.38
C VAL A 154 1.79 4.89 -1.48
N GLU A 155 2.01 6.17 -1.18
CA GLU A 155 3.08 6.61 -0.27
C GLU A 155 2.93 6.01 1.14
N SER A 156 1.69 5.84 1.60
CA SER A 156 1.36 5.23 2.90
C SER A 156 1.43 3.69 2.92
N GLY A 157 1.69 3.04 1.79
CA GLY A 157 1.71 1.58 1.66
C GLY A 157 0.31 0.93 1.68
N PHE A 158 -0.74 1.69 1.36
CA PHE A 158 -2.07 1.14 1.10
C PHE A 158 -2.15 0.59 -0.32
N HIS A 159 -2.94 -0.46 -0.48
CA HIS A 159 -3.13 -1.23 -1.70
C HIS A 159 -4.56 -1.13 -2.22
N LEU A 160 -5.46 -0.49 -1.46
CA LEU A 160 -6.87 -0.34 -1.80
C LEU A 160 -7.40 1.00 -1.26
N VAL A 161 -8.08 1.74 -2.13
CA VAL A 161 -8.93 2.88 -1.75
C VAL A 161 -10.37 2.48 -2.04
N GLN A 162 -11.18 2.39 -0.99
CA GLN A 162 -12.62 2.14 -1.10
C GLN A 162 -13.38 3.45 -0.89
N LEU A 163 -14.30 3.75 -1.81
CA LEU A 163 -15.20 4.88 -1.66
C LEU A 163 -16.56 4.42 -1.15
N LEU A 164 -17.24 5.29 -0.38
CA LEU A 164 -18.68 5.17 -0.22
C LEU A 164 -19.37 5.39 -1.59
N PRO A 165 -20.65 5.01 -1.76
CA PRO A 165 -21.35 5.27 -3.02
C PRO A 165 -21.26 6.74 -3.42
N ILE A 166 -20.88 6.96 -4.68
CA ILE A 166 -20.66 8.29 -5.29
C ILE A 166 -21.76 8.64 -6.30
N ASN A 167 -22.84 7.86 -6.26
CA ASN A 167 -23.96 7.96 -7.18
C ASN A 167 -24.78 9.23 -6.92
N ASP A 168 -25.45 9.73 -7.95
CA ASP A 168 -26.35 10.86 -7.82
C ASP A 168 -27.51 10.51 -6.89
N THR A 169 -27.73 11.35 -5.89
CA THR A 169 -28.77 11.21 -4.86
C THR A 169 -29.78 12.35 -4.91
N SER A 170 -29.72 13.21 -5.95
CA SER A 170 -30.55 14.41 -6.13
C SER A 170 -32.02 14.12 -6.46
N VAL A 171 -32.68 13.29 -5.65
CA VAL A 171 -34.06 12.83 -5.87
C VAL A 171 -35.06 13.95 -5.55
N HIS A 172 -34.88 14.63 -4.41
CA HIS A 172 -35.84 15.62 -3.90
C HIS A 172 -35.31 17.05 -4.00
N ARG A 173 -34.02 17.23 -4.30
CA ARG A 173 -33.25 18.48 -4.28
C ARG A 173 -33.28 19.16 -2.91
N MET A 174 -33.09 18.35 -1.87
CA MET A 174 -33.20 18.76 -0.47
C MET A 174 -31.98 18.33 0.33
N TRP A 175 -31.78 18.88 1.54
CA TRP A 175 -30.56 18.59 2.31
C TRP A 175 -30.39 17.10 2.65
N TRP A 176 -31.49 16.36 2.84
CA TRP A 176 -31.46 14.93 3.15
C TRP A 176 -31.04 14.05 1.96
N ASP A 177 -30.98 14.60 0.74
CA ASP A 177 -30.38 13.93 -0.41
C ASP A 177 -28.86 13.75 -0.23
N SER A 178 -28.25 14.31 0.82
CA SER A 178 -26.85 14.06 1.16
C SER A 178 -26.56 12.62 1.59
N TYR A 179 -27.59 11.77 1.78
CA TYR A 179 -27.42 10.38 2.19
C TYR A 179 -26.96 9.49 1.01
N PRO A 180 -25.73 8.95 1.02
CA PRO A 180 -25.09 8.34 -0.17
C PRO A 180 -25.75 7.05 -0.65
N TYR A 181 -26.60 6.42 0.17
CA TYR A 181 -27.29 5.17 -0.19
C TYR A 181 -28.69 5.38 -0.78
N SER A 182 -29.17 6.62 -0.87
CA SER A 182 -30.46 6.96 -1.48
C SER A 182 -30.28 7.47 -2.91
N SER A 183 -29.65 6.66 -3.75
CA SER A 183 -29.31 7.06 -5.13
C SER A 183 -30.55 7.20 -6.02
N LEU A 184 -30.60 8.28 -6.79
CA LEU A 184 -31.50 8.46 -7.94
C LEU A 184 -31.23 7.42 -9.03
N SER A 185 -29.96 7.05 -9.23
CA SER A 185 -29.54 6.06 -10.23
C SER A 185 -28.28 5.32 -9.79
N VAL A 186 -28.23 4.01 -10.04
CA VAL A 186 -27.05 3.16 -9.82
C VAL A 186 -25.94 3.37 -10.86
N PHE A 187 -26.22 4.11 -11.93
CA PHE A 187 -25.25 4.39 -13.01
C PHE A 187 -24.76 5.84 -13.03
N ALA A 188 -25.59 6.79 -12.59
CA ALA A 188 -25.23 8.20 -12.64
C ALA A 188 -24.32 8.56 -11.48
N LEU A 189 -23.18 9.18 -11.79
CA LEU A 189 -22.30 9.79 -10.79
C LEU A 189 -22.88 11.13 -10.32
N HIS A 190 -22.65 11.45 -9.05
CA HIS A 190 -23.17 12.69 -8.48
C HIS A 190 -22.44 13.91 -9.08
N PRO A 191 -23.16 14.89 -9.69
CA PRO A 191 -22.54 16.05 -10.34
C PRO A 191 -21.78 16.97 -9.37
N LEU A 192 -22.15 16.95 -8.07
CA LEU A 192 -21.43 17.63 -6.98
C LEU A 192 -19.91 17.38 -6.98
N TYR A 193 -19.47 16.17 -7.34
CA TYR A 193 -18.05 15.80 -7.29
C TYR A 193 -17.26 16.25 -8.53
N LEU A 194 -17.84 17.07 -9.40
CA LEU A 194 -17.19 17.55 -10.62
C LEU A 194 -16.38 18.83 -10.34
N ARG A 195 -15.10 18.81 -10.72
CA ARG A 195 -14.24 20.01 -10.66
C ARG A 195 -14.63 21.03 -11.72
N LEU A 196 -15.29 22.11 -11.31
CA LEU A 196 -15.77 23.16 -12.22
C LEU A 196 -14.62 23.87 -12.95
N GLN A 197 -13.50 24.10 -12.26
CA GLN A 197 -12.28 24.73 -12.78
C GLN A 197 -11.68 23.94 -13.95
N ALA A 198 -11.96 22.63 -14.05
CA ALA A 198 -11.43 21.74 -15.07
C ALA A 198 -12.38 21.56 -16.28
N LEU A 199 -13.60 22.14 -16.24
CA LEU A 199 -14.58 21.98 -17.32
C LEU A 199 -14.16 22.62 -18.64
N SER A 200 -13.53 23.79 -18.58
CA SER A 200 -13.11 24.53 -19.77
C SER A 200 -11.95 25.47 -19.46
N LYS A 201 -11.02 25.60 -20.41
CA LYS A 201 -9.93 26.59 -20.33
C LYS A 201 -10.43 28.03 -20.47
N ASN A 202 -11.59 28.21 -21.11
CA ASN A 202 -12.16 29.52 -21.46
C ASN A 202 -13.43 29.80 -20.65
N LEU A 203 -13.41 29.53 -19.34
CA LEU A 203 -14.50 29.93 -18.46
C LEU A 203 -14.64 31.47 -18.48
N PRO A 204 -15.86 32.01 -18.60
CA PRO A 204 -16.13 33.43 -18.39
C PRO A 204 -15.60 33.93 -17.03
N GLU A 205 -15.12 35.17 -16.98
CA GLU A 205 -14.49 35.72 -15.77
C GLU A 205 -15.46 35.89 -14.59
N ASP A 206 -16.74 36.14 -14.88
CA ASP A 206 -17.81 36.16 -13.89
C ASP A 206 -17.95 34.77 -13.22
N VAL A 207 -17.98 33.69 -14.00
CA VAL A 207 -18.06 32.32 -13.45
C VAL A 207 -16.80 31.96 -12.66
N LYS A 208 -15.61 32.33 -13.15
CA LYS A 208 -14.36 32.11 -12.39
C LYS A 208 -14.36 32.87 -11.07
N SER A 209 -14.91 34.09 -11.05
CA SER A 209 -15.04 34.88 -9.83
C SER A 209 -16.00 34.23 -8.84
N GLU A 210 -17.13 33.70 -9.33
CA GLU A 210 -18.10 32.98 -8.51
C GLU A 210 -17.50 31.73 -7.87
N ILE A 211 -16.75 30.93 -8.64
CA ILE A 211 -16.04 29.75 -8.14
C ILE A 211 -15.05 30.12 -7.02
N ARG A 212 -14.24 31.17 -7.22
CA ARG A 212 -13.28 31.63 -6.19
C ARG A 212 -13.97 32.10 -4.92
N ASN A 213 -15.01 32.92 -5.06
CA ASN A 213 -15.78 33.43 -3.92
C ASN A 213 -16.48 32.28 -3.16
N ALA A 214 -17.01 31.29 -3.89
CA ALA A 214 -17.64 30.12 -3.30
C ALA A 214 -16.63 29.28 -2.50
N LYS A 215 -15.43 29.07 -3.04
CA LYS A 215 -14.34 28.38 -2.34
C LYS A 215 -13.99 29.08 -1.04
N GLU A 216 -13.68 30.37 -1.07
CA GLU A 216 -13.35 31.15 0.13
C GLU A 216 -14.49 31.10 1.18
N ARG A 217 -15.74 31.21 0.73
CA ARG A 217 -16.92 31.15 1.61
C ARG A 217 -17.12 29.77 2.25
N LEU A 218 -16.85 28.69 1.52
CA LEU A 218 -17.08 27.32 2.00
C LEU A 218 -15.90 26.77 2.81
N ASP A 219 -14.68 27.24 2.54
CA ASP A 219 -13.49 26.97 3.36
C ASP A 219 -13.50 27.76 4.68
N GLY A 220 -14.07 28.97 4.64
CA GLY A 220 -14.24 29.82 5.81
C GLY A 220 -15.34 29.30 6.75
N LYS A 221 -14.95 28.61 7.83
CA LYS A 221 -15.82 28.44 9.01
C LYS A 221 -16.10 29.81 9.64
N VAL A 222 -17.30 30.36 9.45
CA VAL A 222 -17.82 31.44 10.29
C VAL A 222 -19.26 31.11 10.69
N ASP A 223 -19.42 30.70 11.95
CA ASP A 223 -20.58 30.95 12.82
C ASP A 223 -21.99 30.54 12.36
N SER A 224 -22.16 29.37 11.76
CA SER A 224 -23.48 28.71 11.78
C SER A 224 -23.53 27.70 12.93
N PRO A 225 -24.50 27.77 13.87
CA PRO A 225 -24.69 26.70 14.83
C PRO A 225 -24.98 25.42 14.04
N ILE A 226 -24.06 24.48 14.14
CA ILE A 226 -24.26 23.11 13.70
C ILE A 226 -25.45 22.61 14.52
N PHE A 227 -26.49 22.11 13.85
CA PHE A 227 -27.69 21.54 14.47
C PHE A 227 -27.38 20.60 15.64
#